data_AF-A0A226DJ50-F1
#
_entry.id   AF-A0A226DJ50-F1
#
_cell.length_a   1.000
_cell.length_b   1.000
_cell.length_c   1.000
_cell.angle_alpha   90.00
_cell.angle_beta   90.00
_cell.angle_gamma   90.00
#
_symmetry.space_group_name_H-M   'P 1'
#
loop_
_entity.id
_entity.type
_entity.pdbx_description
1 polymer ?
#
loop_
_entity_poly.entity_id
_entity_poly.type
_entity_poly.pdbx_seq_one_letter_code
_entity_poly.pdbx_strand_id
1 'polypeptide(L)'
;MLHEYLVPPESRELAASFFFAARILTFVPISETCRGAAYMICIAAIITHLGLGCIARIQSSCGILMRKRRTEVDQYLVKVTSCRICFSFGDVFMTPLVSTTMMIGLIACIVLNFATLKMYGIIPVALFPYFPSLLGVFYVVKSILLNMVIDVYEDGRVLYNKWVWVSARSWDKPYLTRKLRGIQIPRIYGGLMGFNFYECTADTKIAYYDVILNYTITALLSINL
;
A
#
# COMPACT_ATOMS: atom_id res chain seq x y z
N MET A 1 37.34 -1.36 17.98
CA MET A 1 38.44 -1.57 18.96
C MET A 1 38.50 -3.00 19.51
N LEU A 2 37.40 -3.71 19.77
CA LEU A 2 37.45 -5.11 20.24
C LEU A 2 37.93 -6.14 19.18
N HIS A 3 37.89 -5.79 17.89
CA HIS A 3 38.26 -6.69 16.79
C HIS A 3 39.78 -6.88 16.61
N GLU A 4 40.61 -5.99 17.17
CA GLU A 4 42.07 -6.03 17.00
C GLU A 4 42.78 -7.04 17.90
N TYR A 5 42.14 -7.45 19.01
CA TYR A 5 42.75 -8.35 19.99
C TYR A 5 42.44 -9.84 19.80
N LEU A 6 41.42 -10.19 18.99
CA LEU A 6 41.00 -11.58 18.82
C LEU A 6 41.57 -12.29 17.58
N VAL A 7 42.17 -11.56 16.64
CA VAL A 7 42.54 -12.13 15.34
C VAL A 7 44.06 -12.22 15.20
N PRO A 8 44.65 -13.44 15.19
CA PRO A 8 46.09 -13.62 15.02
C PRO A 8 46.55 -13.05 13.67
N PRO A 9 47.78 -12.47 13.60
CA PRO A 9 48.24 -11.66 12.47
C PRO A 9 48.20 -12.41 11.12
N GLU A 10 48.47 -13.71 11.11
CA GLU A 10 48.41 -14.55 9.90
C GLU A 10 46.99 -14.71 9.33
N SER A 11 45.95 -14.56 10.16
CA SER A 11 44.55 -14.72 9.73
C SER A 11 43.89 -13.42 9.26
N ARG A 12 44.59 -12.27 9.33
CA ARG A 12 44.02 -10.96 9.01
C ARG A 12 43.69 -10.81 7.52
N GLU A 13 44.53 -11.31 6.62
CA GLU A 13 44.29 -11.22 5.17
C GLU A 13 43.11 -12.10 4.72
N LEU A 14 43.01 -13.30 5.30
CA LEU A 14 41.87 -14.20 5.09
C LEU A 14 40.57 -13.61 5.67
N ALA A 15 40.63 -13.02 6.86
CA ALA A 15 39.47 -12.35 7.44
C ALA A 15 39.03 -11.15 6.59
N ALA A 16 39.96 -10.30 6.15
CA ALA A 16 39.64 -9.13 5.33
C ALA A 16 39.00 -9.51 3.99
N SER A 17 39.54 -10.52 3.30
CA SER A 17 38.96 -11.04 2.07
C SER A 17 37.58 -11.68 2.30
N PHE A 18 37.40 -12.42 3.40
CA PHE A 18 36.10 -12.99 3.76
C PHE A 18 35.05 -11.90 4.07
N PHE A 19 35.42 -10.85 4.82
CA PHE A 19 34.52 -9.71 5.09
C PHE A 19 34.18 -8.93 3.82
N PHE A 20 35.14 -8.77 2.90
CA PHE A 20 34.90 -8.12 1.62
C PHE A 20 33.96 -8.95 0.73
N ALA A 21 34.20 -10.26 0.64
CA ALA A 21 33.33 -11.19 -0.05
C ALA A 21 31.91 -11.22 0.56
N ALA A 22 31.81 -11.23 1.89
CA ALA A 22 30.53 -11.16 2.60
C ALA A 22 29.77 -9.86 2.28
N ARG A 23 30.46 -8.69 2.25
CA ARG A 23 29.84 -7.42 1.83
C ARG A 23 29.35 -7.48 0.39
N ILE A 24 30.14 -8.01 -0.54
CA ILE A 24 29.72 -8.19 -1.93
C ILE A 24 28.49 -9.09 -2.01
N LEU A 25 28.49 -10.19 -1.27
CA LEU A 25 27.38 -11.13 -1.26
C LEU A 25 26.10 -10.50 -0.70
N THR A 26 26.19 -9.55 0.24
CA THR A 26 25.02 -8.81 0.76
C THR A 26 24.39 -7.84 -0.24
N PHE A 27 25.11 -7.39 -1.27
CA PHE A 27 24.52 -6.51 -2.30
C PHE A 27 23.52 -7.26 -3.19
N VAL A 28 23.73 -8.56 -3.43
CA VAL A 28 22.85 -9.40 -4.24
C VAL A 28 21.41 -9.46 -3.68
N PRO A 29 21.17 -9.84 -2.41
CA PRO A 29 19.82 -9.87 -1.85
C PRO A 29 19.20 -8.47 -1.72
N ILE A 30 20.00 -7.41 -1.51
CA ILE A 30 19.48 -6.03 -1.49
C ILE A 30 18.94 -5.66 -2.87
N SER A 31 19.70 -5.93 -3.93
CA SER A 31 19.25 -5.69 -5.30
C SER A 31 17.99 -6.48 -5.63
N GLU A 32 17.93 -7.77 -5.27
CA GLU A 32 16.75 -8.61 -5.54
C GLU A 32 15.53 -8.18 -4.74
N THR A 33 15.69 -7.78 -3.46
CA THR A 33 14.58 -7.22 -2.66
C THR A 33 14.07 -5.89 -3.21
N CYS A 34 14.96 -5.01 -3.67
CA CYS A 34 14.56 -3.76 -4.34
C CYS A 34 13.76 -4.03 -5.62
N ARG A 35 14.20 -4.98 -6.46
CA ARG A 35 13.47 -5.38 -7.67
C ARG A 35 12.10 -5.98 -7.33
N GLY A 36 12.06 -6.87 -6.35
CA GLY A 36 10.82 -7.45 -5.85
C GLY A 36 9.83 -6.38 -5.37
N ALA A 37 10.29 -5.44 -4.54
CA ALA A 37 9.46 -4.33 -4.06
C ALA A 37 8.94 -3.46 -5.21
N ALA A 38 9.80 -3.13 -6.18
CA ALA A 38 9.39 -2.35 -7.35
C ALA A 38 8.29 -3.06 -8.16
N TYR A 39 8.41 -4.37 -8.39
CA TYR A 39 7.37 -5.13 -9.07
C TYR A 39 6.06 -5.16 -8.29
N MET A 40 6.11 -5.34 -6.97
CA MET A 40 4.91 -5.31 -6.13
C MET A 40 4.19 -3.96 -6.19
N ILE A 41 4.94 -2.85 -6.15
CA ILE A 41 4.40 -1.50 -6.28
C ILE A 41 3.75 -1.31 -7.66
N CYS A 42 4.42 -1.72 -8.73
CA CYS A 42 3.88 -1.61 -10.09
C CYS A 42 2.60 -2.43 -10.27
N ILE A 43 2.57 -3.67 -9.76
CA ILE A 43 1.38 -4.52 -9.81
C ILE A 43 0.23 -3.88 -9.04
N ALA A 44 0.49 -3.37 -7.82
CA ALA A 44 -0.53 -2.68 -7.03
C ALA A 44 -1.06 -1.43 -7.74
N ALA A 45 -0.18 -0.64 -8.36
CA ALA A 45 -0.56 0.54 -9.13
C ALA A 45 -1.41 0.18 -10.37
N ILE A 46 -1.03 -0.86 -11.11
CA ILE A 46 -1.80 -1.32 -12.28
C ILE A 46 -3.19 -1.80 -11.84
N ILE A 47 -3.28 -2.59 -10.76
CA ILE A 47 -4.55 -3.10 -10.23
C ILE A 47 -5.46 -1.95 -9.80
N THR A 48 -4.93 -0.97 -9.06
CA THR A 48 -5.70 0.20 -8.61
C THR A 48 -6.14 1.09 -9.77
N HIS A 49 -5.29 1.31 -10.78
CA HIS A 49 -5.68 2.03 -11.99
C HIS A 49 -6.75 1.31 -12.82
N LEU A 50 -6.63 -0.02 -12.96
CA LEU A 50 -7.69 -0.83 -13.57
C LEU A 50 -8.98 -0.72 -12.75
N GLY A 51 -8.85 -0.71 -11.42
CA GLY A 51 -9.83 -0.36 -10.40
C GLY A 51 -10.65 0.86 -10.75
N LEU A 52 -9.98 2.00 -10.72
CA LEU A 52 -10.52 3.33 -11.01
C LEU A 52 -11.12 3.38 -12.43
N GLY A 53 -10.45 2.80 -13.43
CA GLY A 53 -10.94 2.76 -14.80
C GLY A 53 -12.27 2.02 -14.94
N CYS A 54 -12.42 0.89 -14.23
CA CYS A 54 -13.68 0.14 -14.17
C CYS A 54 -14.77 0.96 -13.48
N ILE A 55 -14.48 1.57 -12.33
CA ILE A 55 -15.43 2.41 -11.58
C ILE A 55 -15.88 3.62 -12.44
N ALA A 56 -14.96 4.30 -13.11
CA ALA A 56 -15.26 5.44 -13.98
C ALA A 56 -16.14 5.07 -15.19
N ARG A 57 -15.88 3.92 -15.83
CA ARG A 57 -16.73 3.40 -16.93
C ARG A 57 -18.13 3.04 -16.46
N ILE A 58 -18.23 2.46 -15.28
CA ILE A 58 -19.50 2.13 -14.63
C ILE A 58 -20.25 3.44 -14.26
N GLN A 59 -19.53 4.44 -13.74
CA GLN A 59 -20.10 5.74 -13.39
C GLN A 59 -20.68 6.48 -14.59
N SER A 60 -19.94 6.56 -15.71
CA SER A 60 -20.40 7.23 -16.93
C SER A 60 -21.64 6.53 -17.55
N SER A 61 -21.71 5.20 -17.43
CA SER A 61 -22.85 4.42 -17.94
C SER A 61 -24.12 4.56 -17.09
N CYS A 62 -23.99 4.97 -15.83
CA CYS A 62 -25.12 5.05 -14.89
C CYS A 62 -26.18 6.08 -15.30
N GLY A 63 -25.76 7.24 -15.83
CA GLY A 63 -26.69 8.28 -16.30
C GLY A 63 -27.56 7.81 -17.49
N ILE A 64 -26.99 6.97 -18.35
CA ILE A 64 -27.69 6.42 -19.52
C ILE A 64 -28.69 5.32 -19.07
N LEU A 65 -28.39 4.63 -17.98
CA LEU A 65 -29.23 3.55 -17.46
C LEU A 65 -30.61 4.02 -17.02
N MET A 66 -30.75 5.27 -16.57
CA MET A 66 -32.04 5.85 -16.14
C MET A 66 -33.13 5.82 -17.22
N ARG A 67 -32.75 5.73 -18.50
CA ARG A 67 -33.68 5.83 -19.64
C ARG A 67 -33.89 4.50 -20.38
N LYS A 68 -33.16 3.44 -20.01
CA LYS A 68 -33.12 2.18 -20.74
C LYS A 68 -34.16 1.18 -20.23
N ARG A 69 -34.58 0.26 -21.10
CA ARG A 69 -35.51 -0.84 -20.76
C ARG A 69 -34.88 -1.83 -19.78
N ARG A 70 -35.73 -2.58 -19.07
CA ARG A 70 -35.37 -3.60 -18.08
C ARG A 70 -34.32 -4.61 -18.56
N THR A 71 -34.41 -5.05 -19.82
CA THR A 71 -33.46 -6.02 -20.41
C THR A 71 -32.04 -5.47 -20.52
N GLU A 72 -31.88 -4.18 -20.81
CA GLU A 72 -30.57 -3.54 -20.91
C GLU A 72 -29.96 -3.26 -19.53
N VAL A 73 -30.81 -2.96 -18.54
CA VAL A 73 -30.40 -2.84 -17.14
C VAL A 73 -29.84 -4.17 -16.64
N ASP A 74 -30.49 -5.30 -16.97
CA ASP A 74 -30.00 -6.61 -16.58
C ASP A 74 -28.65 -6.95 -17.22
N GLN A 75 -28.45 -6.66 -18.51
CA GLN A 75 -27.14 -6.84 -19.16
C GLN A 75 -26.04 -6.00 -18.51
N TYR A 76 -26.37 -4.77 -18.08
CA TYR A 76 -25.44 -3.92 -17.37
C TYR A 76 -25.08 -4.47 -15.98
N LEU A 77 -26.07 -4.94 -15.22
CA LEU A 77 -25.85 -5.54 -13.90
C LEU A 77 -25.02 -6.82 -13.99
N VAL A 78 -25.15 -7.60 -15.05
CA VAL A 78 -24.27 -8.75 -15.31
C VAL A 78 -22.81 -8.28 -15.47
N LYS A 79 -22.54 -7.23 -16.25
CA LYS A 79 -21.19 -6.67 -16.41
C LYS A 79 -20.60 -6.17 -15.08
N VAL A 80 -21.40 -5.48 -14.28
CA VAL A 80 -20.99 -5.02 -12.93
C VAL A 80 -20.68 -6.21 -12.03
N THR A 81 -21.48 -7.28 -12.09
CA THR A 81 -21.26 -8.50 -11.31
C THR A 81 -19.96 -9.20 -11.73
N SER A 82 -19.67 -9.31 -13.03
CA SER A 82 -18.40 -9.86 -13.52
C SER A 82 -17.20 -9.04 -13.02
N CYS A 83 -17.29 -7.71 -13.09
CA CYS A 83 -16.22 -6.84 -12.59
C CYS A 83 -16.00 -7.02 -11.08
N ARG A 84 -17.08 -7.17 -10.31
CA ARG A 84 -17.02 -7.46 -8.87
C ARG A 84 -16.33 -8.78 -8.58
N ILE A 85 -16.63 -9.84 -9.34
CA ILE A 85 -15.98 -11.14 -9.18
C ILE A 85 -14.47 -10.98 -9.36
N CYS A 86 -14.02 -10.25 -10.40
CA CYS A 86 -12.59 -9.95 -10.60
C CYS A 86 -11.97 -9.20 -9.40
N PHE A 87 -12.66 -8.18 -8.86
CA PHE A 87 -12.17 -7.49 -7.65
C PHE A 87 -12.13 -8.39 -6.42
N SER A 88 -13.13 -9.27 -6.25
CA SER A 88 -13.17 -10.21 -5.13
C SER A 88 -12.00 -11.19 -5.16
N PHE A 89 -11.56 -11.62 -6.35
CA PHE A 89 -10.34 -12.41 -6.49
C PHE A 89 -9.09 -11.59 -6.18
N GLY A 90 -9.06 -10.32 -6.62
CA GLY A 90 -7.95 -9.41 -6.31
C GLY A 90 -7.82 -9.11 -4.82
N ASP A 91 -8.93 -9.04 -4.08
CA ASP A 91 -8.96 -8.69 -2.65
C ASP A 91 -8.12 -9.64 -1.78
N VAL A 92 -8.12 -10.94 -2.12
CA VAL A 92 -7.31 -11.98 -1.46
C VAL A 92 -5.81 -11.65 -1.52
N PHE A 93 -5.36 -11.00 -2.60
CA PHE A 93 -3.97 -10.59 -2.78
C PHE A 93 -3.71 -9.18 -2.27
N MET A 94 -4.65 -8.26 -2.46
CA MET A 94 -4.51 -6.86 -2.07
C MET A 94 -4.48 -6.69 -0.55
N THR A 95 -5.30 -7.43 0.18
CA THR A 95 -5.41 -7.34 1.64
C THR A 95 -4.07 -7.58 2.37
N PRO A 96 -3.36 -8.71 2.14
CA PRO A 96 -2.05 -8.95 2.74
C PRO A 96 -0.96 -8.04 2.16
N LEU A 97 -1.08 -7.64 0.89
CA LEU A 97 -0.11 -6.75 0.26
C LEU A 97 -0.13 -5.35 0.91
N VAL A 98 -1.32 -4.79 1.12
CA VAL A 98 -1.47 -3.49 1.81
C VAL A 98 -0.96 -3.59 3.24
N SER A 99 -1.34 -4.65 3.96
CA SER A 99 -0.91 -4.88 5.35
C SER A 99 0.62 -4.97 5.49
N THR A 100 1.25 -5.82 4.67
CA THR A 100 2.71 -6.00 4.70
C THR A 100 3.46 -4.75 4.24
N THR A 101 2.98 -4.07 3.21
CA THR A 101 3.60 -2.82 2.72
C THR A 101 3.51 -1.71 3.76
N MET A 102 2.37 -1.56 4.44
CA MET A 102 2.22 -0.61 5.54
C MET A 102 3.15 -0.94 6.71
N MET A 103 3.24 -2.21 7.11
CA MET A 103 4.08 -2.68 8.21
C MET A 103 5.58 -2.45 7.92
N ILE A 104 6.07 -2.97 6.79
CA ILE A 104 7.48 -2.82 6.36
C ILE A 104 7.81 -1.33 6.24
N GLY A 105 6.87 -0.59 5.64
CA GLY A 105 6.98 0.84 5.52
C GLY A 105 7.16 1.53 6.87
N LEU A 106 6.35 1.18 7.87
CA LEU A 106 6.36 1.84 9.18
C LEU A 106 7.71 1.65 9.85
N ILE A 107 8.19 0.40 9.87
CA ILE A 107 9.50 0.04 10.42
C ILE A 107 10.61 0.79 9.69
N ALA A 108 10.61 0.76 8.35
CA ALA A 108 11.61 1.43 7.54
C ALA A 108 11.65 2.95 7.80
N CYS A 109 10.49 3.61 7.89
CA CYS A 109 10.42 5.04 8.19
C CYS A 109 10.98 5.37 9.58
N ILE A 110 10.63 4.59 10.62
CA ILE A 110 11.14 4.81 11.98
C ILE A 110 12.66 4.65 12.00
N VAL A 111 13.18 3.56 11.41
CA VAL A 111 14.63 3.28 11.38
C VAL A 111 15.39 4.35 10.60
N LEU A 112 14.90 4.76 9.42
CA LEU A 112 15.54 5.79 8.60
C LEU A 112 15.49 7.17 9.28
N ASN A 113 14.38 7.54 9.92
CA ASN A 113 14.29 8.78 10.70
C ASN A 113 15.27 8.78 11.86
N PHE A 114 15.30 7.68 12.64
CA PHE A 114 16.21 7.51 13.75
C PHE A 114 17.67 7.59 13.30
N ALA A 115 18.03 6.89 12.22
CA ALA A 115 19.38 6.93 11.65
C ALA A 115 19.76 8.35 11.20
N THR A 116 18.87 9.06 10.52
CA THR A 116 19.13 10.42 10.04
C THR A 116 19.35 11.41 11.18
N LEU A 117 18.56 11.31 12.26
CA LEU A 117 18.63 12.25 13.38
C LEU A 117 19.77 11.92 14.36
N LYS A 118 19.98 10.64 14.68
CA LYS A 118 20.87 10.23 15.76
C LYS A 118 22.28 9.84 15.32
N MET A 119 22.44 9.35 14.09
CA MET A 119 23.76 8.94 13.59
C MET A 119 24.53 10.10 12.93
N TYR A 120 24.08 11.34 13.11
CA TYR A 120 24.78 12.52 12.64
C TYR A 120 26.15 12.61 13.32
N GLY A 121 27.23 12.44 12.54
CA GLY A 121 28.61 12.42 13.03
C GLY A 121 29.24 11.03 13.23
N ILE A 122 28.45 9.97 13.32
CA ILE A 122 28.96 8.58 13.38
C ILE A 122 29.13 8.00 11.97
N ILE A 123 28.16 8.29 11.08
CA ILE A 123 28.17 7.81 9.70
C ILE A 123 29.08 8.72 8.85
N PRO A 124 29.86 8.14 7.90
CA PRO A 124 30.64 8.93 6.95
C PRO A 124 29.78 9.96 6.23
N VAL A 125 30.28 11.20 6.11
CA VAL A 125 29.55 12.33 5.49
C VAL A 125 29.04 12.00 4.09
N ALA A 126 29.75 11.16 3.33
CA ALA A 126 29.34 10.72 1.99
C ALA A 126 28.05 9.86 1.98
N LEU A 127 27.78 9.10 3.04
CA LEU A 127 26.60 8.25 3.14
C LEU A 127 25.39 8.98 3.77
N PHE A 128 25.65 10.07 4.49
CA PHE A 128 24.61 10.84 5.16
C PHE A 128 23.45 11.28 4.24
N PRO A 129 23.66 11.84 3.02
CA PRO A 129 22.54 12.27 2.18
C PRO A 129 21.68 11.13 1.63
N TYR A 130 22.18 9.89 1.63
CA TYR A 130 21.40 8.73 1.15
C TYR A 130 20.20 8.43 2.05
N PHE A 131 20.34 8.53 3.37
CA PHE A 131 19.26 8.26 4.32
C PHE A 131 18.02 9.19 4.16
N PRO A 132 18.14 10.53 4.18
CA PRO A 132 17.02 11.42 3.98
C PRO A 132 16.46 11.31 2.56
N SER A 133 17.29 11.02 1.55
CA SER A 133 16.80 10.79 0.18
C SER A 133 15.91 9.53 0.09
N LEU A 134 16.34 8.41 0.69
CA LEU A 134 15.55 7.19 0.75
C LEU A 134 14.26 7.38 1.53
N LEU A 135 14.31 8.06 2.68
CA LEU A 135 13.13 8.40 3.47
C LEU A 135 12.11 9.20 2.63
N GLY A 136 12.59 10.21 1.88
CA GLY A 136 11.76 10.99 0.97
C GLY A 136 11.07 10.13 -0.09
N VAL A 137 11.83 9.24 -0.74
CA VAL A 137 11.27 8.30 -1.75
C VAL A 137 10.21 7.39 -1.13
N PHE A 138 10.47 6.79 0.03
CA PHE A 138 9.49 5.95 0.72
C PHE A 138 8.23 6.72 1.10
N TYR A 139 8.36 7.96 1.55
CA TYR A 139 7.23 8.81 1.89
C TYR A 139 6.36 9.12 0.67
N VAL A 140 6.99 9.48 -0.45
CA VAL A 140 6.30 9.78 -1.71
C VAL A 140 5.57 8.54 -2.24
N VAL A 141 6.27 7.40 -2.34
CA VAL A 141 5.69 6.15 -2.85
C VAL A 141 4.48 5.72 -2.00
N LYS A 142 4.60 5.77 -0.67
CA LYS A 142 3.47 5.44 0.20
C LYS A 142 2.33 6.42 0.08
N SER A 143 2.62 7.71 0.01
CA SER A 143 1.58 8.73 -0.15
C SER A 143 0.77 8.46 -1.42
N ILE A 144 1.46 8.17 -2.54
CA ILE A 144 0.81 7.85 -3.82
C ILE A 144 -0.04 6.58 -3.70
N LEU A 145 0.55 5.47 -3.24
CA LEU A 145 -0.16 4.18 -3.13
C LEU A 145 -1.37 4.27 -2.19
N LEU A 146 -1.20 4.92 -1.06
CA LEU A 146 -2.26 5.07 -0.07
C LEU A 146 -3.39 5.96 -0.58
N ASN A 147 -3.06 7.08 -1.24
CA ASN A 147 -4.06 7.94 -1.86
C ASN A 147 -4.82 7.19 -2.95
N MET A 148 -4.15 6.42 -3.82
CA MET A 148 -4.83 5.62 -4.85
C MET A 148 -5.83 4.63 -4.24
N VAL A 149 -5.48 3.96 -3.15
CA VAL A 149 -6.38 3.03 -2.45
C VAL A 149 -7.58 3.76 -1.84
N ILE A 150 -7.35 4.93 -1.23
CA ILE A 150 -8.41 5.76 -0.66
C ILE A 150 -9.33 6.29 -1.76
N ASP A 151 -8.78 6.78 -2.87
CA ASP A 151 -9.55 7.30 -4.01
C ASP A 151 -10.47 6.23 -4.60
N VAL A 152 -9.98 4.98 -4.76
CA VAL A 152 -10.81 3.84 -5.19
C VAL A 152 -12.01 3.63 -4.26
N TYR A 153 -11.78 3.73 -2.95
CA TYR A 153 -12.82 3.55 -1.95
C TYR A 153 -13.83 4.70 -1.97
N GLU A 154 -13.36 5.95 -2.00
CA GLU A 154 -14.20 7.15 -2.02
C GLU A 154 -15.03 7.24 -3.31
N ASP A 155 -14.42 7.00 -4.47
CA ASP A 155 -15.12 6.95 -5.76
C ASP A 155 -16.16 5.84 -5.78
N GLY A 156 -15.84 4.68 -5.22
CA GLY A 156 -16.80 3.58 -5.05
C GLY A 156 -18.02 4.00 -4.22
N ARG A 157 -17.80 4.75 -3.14
CA ARG A 157 -18.87 5.28 -2.27
C ARG A 157 -19.72 6.32 -2.98
N VAL A 158 -19.11 7.24 -3.73
CA VAL A 158 -19.83 8.24 -4.55
C VAL A 158 -20.69 7.56 -5.61
N LEU A 159 -20.15 6.54 -6.28
CA LEU A 159 -20.87 5.74 -7.27
C LEU A 159 -22.10 5.06 -6.65
N TYR A 160 -21.94 4.45 -5.48
CA TYR A 160 -23.06 3.82 -4.79
C TYR A 160 -24.15 4.81 -4.38
N ASN A 161 -23.78 5.98 -3.86
CA ASN A 161 -24.74 7.03 -3.53
C ASN A 161 -25.52 7.50 -4.77
N LYS A 162 -24.82 7.65 -5.91
CA LYS A 162 -25.46 7.93 -7.20
C LYS A 162 -26.42 6.81 -7.61
N TRP A 163 -26.06 5.55 -7.42
CA TRP A 163 -26.95 4.42 -7.70
C TRP A 163 -28.19 4.40 -6.82
N VAL A 164 -28.05 4.66 -5.52
CA VAL A 164 -29.18 4.77 -4.60
C VAL A 164 -30.12 5.89 -5.05
N TRP A 165 -29.58 7.06 -5.38
CA TRP A 165 -30.36 8.19 -5.90
C TRP A 165 -31.07 7.85 -7.22
N VAL A 166 -30.34 7.20 -8.15
CA VAL A 166 -30.90 6.75 -9.43
C VAL A 166 -32.04 5.76 -9.22
N SER A 167 -31.85 4.80 -8.30
CA SER A 167 -32.86 3.79 -7.98
C SER A 167 -34.12 4.38 -7.36
N ALA A 168 -33.99 5.48 -6.62
CA ALA A 168 -35.12 6.16 -6.02
C ALA A 168 -36.03 6.86 -7.04
N ARG A 169 -35.49 7.21 -8.22
CA ARG A 169 -36.21 7.92 -9.30
C ARG A 169 -36.74 6.98 -10.41
N SER A 170 -36.31 5.73 -10.40
CA SER A 170 -36.78 4.70 -11.34
C SER A 170 -38.20 4.24 -11.00
N TRP A 171 -39.00 3.91 -12.02
CA TRP A 171 -40.34 3.35 -11.88
C TRP A 171 -40.30 1.97 -11.19
N ASP A 172 -39.27 1.16 -11.46
CA ASP A 172 -39.07 -0.17 -10.87
C ASP A 172 -38.23 -0.14 -9.57
N LYS A 173 -38.53 0.79 -8.67
CA LYS A 173 -37.81 0.99 -7.40
C LYS A 173 -37.56 -0.31 -6.60
N PRO A 174 -38.57 -1.13 -6.25
CA PRO A 174 -38.35 -2.27 -5.36
C PRO A 174 -37.44 -3.34 -5.98
N TYR A 175 -37.50 -3.52 -7.29
CA TYR A 175 -36.63 -4.46 -8.01
C TYR A 175 -35.18 -3.97 -8.03
N LEU A 176 -34.96 -2.70 -8.41
CA LEU A 176 -33.63 -2.11 -8.49
C LEU A 176 -32.96 -2.04 -7.12
N THR A 177 -33.69 -1.62 -6.09
CA THR A 177 -33.15 -1.52 -4.72
C THR A 177 -32.76 -2.89 -4.17
N ARG A 178 -33.53 -3.96 -4.45
CA ARG A 178 -33.15 -5.33 -4.04
C ARG A 178 -31.87 -5.79 -4.72
N LYS A 179 -31.72 -5.55 -6.03
CA LYS A 179 -30.50 -5.90 -6.76
C LYS A 179 -29.29 -5.07 -6.32
N LEU A 180 -29.45 -3.75 -6.16
CA LEU A 180 -28.38 -2.86 -5.70
C LEU A 180 -27.92 -3.17 -4.28
N ARG A 181 -28.84 -3.56 -3.39
CA ARG A 181 -28.47 -4.00 -2.03
C ARG A 181 -27.58 -5.26 -2.05
N GLY A 182 -27.74 -6.11 -3.07
CA GLY A 182 -26.87 -7.26 -3.28
C GLY A 182 -25.48 -6.89 -3.81
N ILE A 183 -25.31 -5.70 -4.39
CA ILE A 183 -24.03 -5.18 -4.88
C ILE A 183 -23.38 -4.39 -3.74
N GLN A 184 -22.61 -5.09 -2.91
CA GLN A 184 -21.72 -4.44 -1.96
C GLN A 184 -20.53 -3.85 -2.71
N ILE A 185 -20.22 -2.59 -2.42
CA ILE A 185 -19.01 -1.92 -2.90
C ILE A 185 -17.80 -2.70 -2.36
N PRO A 186 -16.79 -3.01 -3.19
CA PRO A 186 -15.56 -3.59 -2.68
C PRO A 186 -14.94 -2.63 -1.67
N ARG A 187 -14.85 -3.06 -0.42
CA ARG A 187 -14.11 -2.36 0.62
C ARG A 187 -12.72 -2.96 0.68
N ILE A 188 -11.70 -2.12 0.65
CA ILE A 188 -10.31 -2.57 0.72
C ILE A 188 -9.93 -2.64 2.20
N TYR A 189 -9.61 -3.85 2.64
CA TYR A 189 -9.17 -4.11 4.00
C TYR A 189 -7.66 -4.35 4.04
N GLY A 190 -7.02 -3.92 5.12
CA GLY A 190 -5.68 -4.36 5.49
C GLY A 190 -5.79 -5.55 6.45
N GLY A 191 -5.23 -6.69 6.08
CA GLY A 191 -5.45 -7.94 6.80
C GLY A 191 -4.38 -9.00 6.51
N LEU A 192 -4.32 -10.05 7.32
CA LEU A 192 -3.44 -11.20 7.09
C LEU A 192 -4.21 -12.49 7.37
N MET A 193 -4.04 -13.51 6.52
CA MET A 193 -4.66 -14.84 6.69
C MET A 193 -6.19 -14.80 6.87
N GLY A 194 -6.88 -13.88 6.19
CA GLY A 194 -8.33 -13.72 6.27
C GLY A 194 -8.83 -12.94 7.49
N PHE A 195 -7.94 -12.51 8.39
CA PHE A 195 -8.27 -11.54 9.43
C PHE A 195 -8.10 -10.12 8.91
N ASN A 196 -9.16 -9.33 8.96
CA ASN A 196 -9.16 -7.92 8.59
C ASN A 196 -8.81 -7.09 9.83
N PHE A 197 -7.67 -6.41 9.83
CA PHE A 197 -7.22 -5.58 10.94
C PHE A 197 -7.78 -4.16 10.87
N TYR A 198 -7.81 -3.57 9.67
CA TYR A 198 -8.26 -2.19 9.48
C TYR A 198 -8.91 -1.97 8.10
N GLU A 199 -9.83 -1.01 8.03
CA GLU A 199 -10.39 -0.51 6.78
C GLU A 199 -9.51 0.65 6.30
N CYS A 200 -9.15 0.65 5.00
CA CYS A 200 -8.37 1.74 4.41
C CYS A 200 -9.28 2.95 4.17
N THR A 201 -9.22 3.91 5.08
CA THR A 201 -9.96 5.18 5.07
C THR A 201 -8.98 6.35 5.16
N ALA A 202 -9.46 7.57 4.91
CA ALA A 202 -8.65 8.78 5.12
C ALA A 202 -8.15 8.88 6.57
N ASP A 203 -8.92 8.38 7.54
CA ASP A 203 -8.55 8.39 8.95
C ASP A 203 -7.36 7.47 9.25
N THR A 204 -7.28 6.30 8.60
CA THR A 204 -6.13 5.39 8.78
C THR A 204 -4.84 6.00 8.26
N LYS A 205 -4.89 6.88 7.24
CA LYS A 205 -3.71 7.62 6.79
C LYS A 205 -3.17 8.56 7.87
N ILE A 206 -4.05 9.31 8.55
CA ILE A 206 -3.65 10.23 9.61
C ILE A 206 -3.07 9.44 10.79
N ALA A 207 -3.78 8.40 11.22
CA ALA A 207 -3.33 7.52 12.31
C ALA A 207 -1.96 6.88 11.99
N TYR A 208 -1.73 6.46 10.74
CA TYR A 208 -0.46 5.86 10.33
C TYR A 208 0.72 6.83 10.48
N TYR A 209 0.57 8.09 10.06
CA TYR A 209 1.63 9.08 10.21
C TYR A 209 1.86 9.49 11.66
N ASP A 210 0.80 9.60 12.45
CA ASP A 210 0.89 9.85 13.89
C ASP A 210 1.69 8.75 14.60
N VAL A 211 1.39 7.49 14.29
CA VAL A 211 2.11 6.33 14.82
C VAL A 211 3.60 6.36 14.46
N ILE A 212 3.95 6.68 13.20
CA ILE A 212 5.36 6.80 12.79
C ILE A 212 6.08 7.89 13.60
N LEU A 213 5.46 9.05 13.78
CA LEU A 213 6.05 10.15 14.55
C LEU A 213 6.23 9.78 16.02
N ASN A 214 5.18 9.24 16.66
CA ASN A 214 5.22 8.85 18.07
C ASN A 214 6.27 7.78 18.37
N TYR A 215 6.38 6.75 17.52
CA TYR A 215 7.43 5.75 17.67
C TYR A 215 8.83 6.31 17.38
N THR A 216 8.96 7.22 16.42
CA THR A 216 10.25 7.87 16.14
C THR A 216 10.71 8.70 17.35
N ILE A 217 9.82 9.51 17.95
CA ILE A 217 10.11 10.29 19.16
C ILE A 217 10.51 9.36 20.31
N THR A 218 9.74 8.30 20.53
CA THR A 218 10.03 7.31 21.58
C THR A 218 11.39 6.65 21.39
N ALA A 219 11.74 6.26 20.16
CA ALA A 219 13.04 5.69 19.83
C ALA A 219 14.20 6.69 20.02
N LEU A 220 13.97 7.98 19.73
CA LEU A 220 14.97 9.02 19.96
C LEU A 220 15.24 9.24 21.45
N LEU A 221 14.18 9.23 22.29
CA LEU A 221 14.26 9.42 23.73
C LEU A 221 14.81 8.21 24.49
N SER A 222 14.61 6.98 23.98
CA SER A 222 14.99 5.75 24.70
C SER A 222 16.49 5.50 24.74
N ILE A 223 17.24 6.02 23.77
CA ILE A 223 18.68 5.83 23.67
C ILE A 223 19.34 7.14 24.12
N ASN A 224 20.15 7.11 25.17
CA ASN A 224 21.09 8.19 25.45
C ASN A 224 22.47 7.67 25.05
N LEU A 225 23.02 8.23 23.97
CA LEU A 225 24.34 7.91 23.44
C LEU A 225 25.36 8.89 24.03
#